data_AF-A0A377TVQ3-F1
#
_entry.id   AF-A0A377TVQ3-F1
#
_cell.length_a   1.000
_cell.length_b   1.000
_cell.length_c   1.000
_cell.angle_alpha   90.00
_cell.angle_beta   90.00
_cell.angle_gamma   90.00
#
_symmetry.space_group_name_H-M   'P 1'
#
loop_
_entity.id
_entity.type
_entity.pdbx_description
1 polymer ?
#
loop_
_entity_poly.entity_id
_entity_poly.type
_entity_poly.pdbx_seq_one_letter_code
_entity_poly.pdbx_strand_id
1 'polypeptide(L)'
;MAKPPALSTTARRCFAGLANPLPVARYHSLVGSNIPAGLTINANFNGMVMAVRHDADRVCGFQFHPESILTTQGARLLEQTLAWALQKLEHTNTLQPILEKLYQAETLSQQESHQLFSAVVRGEVKPEQLAAALVSMKVRGEQPQEIAGAATALLENAAPFPRPDYLFADIVGTGGDGSNSINISTASAFVAAACGLKVAKHGNRSVSSKSGSSDLLAAFGINLDMNADNPAPRLMSWASASCSRRSTTPVSATRCRSVSS
;
A
#
# COMPACT_ATOMS: atom_id res chain seq x y z
N MET A 1 31.73 26.82 42.33
CA MET A 1 30.83 26.01 41.49
C MET A 1 31.61 24.83 40.94
N ALA A 2 31.14 23.59 41.14
CA ALA A 2 31.80 22.41 40.60
C ALA A 2 31.74 22.41 39.07
N LYS A 3 32.86 22.09 38.41
CA LYS A 3 32.95 22.04 36.94
C LYS A 3 31.96 20.99 36.41
N PRO A 4 31.09 21.32 35.43
CA PRO A 4 30.13 20.36 34.90
C PRO A 4 30.87 19.18 34.25
N PRO A 5 30.39 17.95 34.45
CA PRO A 5 30.98 16.77 33.83
C PRO A 5 30.86 16.81 32.31
N ALA A 6 31.92 16.39 31.62
CA ALA A 6 31.99 16.42 30.17
C ALA A 6 31.77 15.00 29.60
N LEU A 7 30.68 14.81 28.84
CA LEU A 7 30.26 13.54 28.27
C LEU A 7 31.06 13.17 27.02
N SER A 8 31.48 11.91 26.91
CA SER A 8 31.94 11.36 25.64
C SER A 8 30.73 10.94 24.80
N THR A 9 30.62 11.46 23.58
CA THR A 9 29.50 11.17 22.67
C THR A 9 29.99 10.46 21.41
N THR A 10 29.14 9.66 20.79
CA THR A 10 29.48 8.94 19.56
C THR A 10 29.40 9.80 18.28
N ALA A 11 29.28 11.13 18.38
CA ALA A 11 29.25 12.09 17.26
C ALA A 11 28.31 11.75 16.08
N ARG A 12 27.25 10.98 16.32
CA ARG A 12 26.30 10.50 15.29
C ARG A 12 24.88 10.96 15.61
N ARG A 13 24.10 11.24 14.57
CA ARG A 13 22.66 11.61 14.65
C ARG A 13 22.42 12.81 15.58
N CYS A 14 21.72 12.58 16.69
CA CYS A 14 21.34 13.59 17.67
C CYS A 14 22.55 14.33 18.28
N PHE A 15 23.74 13.72 18.28
CA PHE A 15 24.97 14.32 18.80
C PHE A 15 25.94 14.79 17.70
N ALA A 16 25.52 14.79 16.43
CA ALA A 16 26.37 15.17 15.31
C ALA A 16 26.75 16.66 15.37
N GLY A 17 28.05 16.96 15.31
CA GLY A 17 28.56 18.33 15.32
C GLY A 17 28.44 19.06 16.66
N LEU A 18 28.13 18.34 17.75
CA LEU A 18 28.23 18.85 19.12
C LEU A 18 29.67 18.72 19.64
N ALA A 19 30.03 19.56 20.61
CA ALA A 19 31.31 19.51 21.30
C ALA A 19 31.50 18.14 21.95
N ASN A 20 32.70 17.57 21.80
CA ASN A 20 33.07 16.30 22.42
C ASN A 20 34.39 16.50 23.16
N PRO A 21 34.40 16.49 24.51
CA PRO A 21 33.29 16.11 25.37
C PRO A 21 32.26 17.23 25.62
N LEU A 22 30.97 16.88 25.72
CA LEU A 22 29.86 17.83 25.92
C LEU A 22 29.64 18.11 27.42
N PRO A 23 29.76 19.36 27.91
CA PRO A 23 29.43 19.69 29.29
C PRO A 23 27.93 19.57 29.52
N VAL A 24 27.52 18.81 30.54
CA VAL A 24 26.10 18.67 30.91
C VAL A 24 25.89 18.86 32.40
N ALA A 25 24.71 19.34 32.78
CA ALA A 25 24.26 19.29 34.17
C ALA A 25 23.90 17.84 34.53
N ARG A 26 24.53 17.30 35.57
CA ARG A 26 24.16 16.00 36.17
C ARG A 26 23.44 16.21 37.49
N TYR A 27 22.39 15.43 37.71
CA TYR A 27 21.78 15.22 39.02
C TYR A 27 22.13 13.83 39.54
N HIS A 28 22.14 13.64 40.85
CA HIS A 28 22.34 12.32 41.47
C HIS A 28 21.12 11.45 41.15
N SER A 29 21.24 10.57 40.16
CA SER A 29 20.14 9.72 39.69
C SER A 29 20.61 8.30 39.40
N LEU A 30 19.64 7.38 39.32
CA LEU A 30 19.82 5.96 39.03
C LEU A 30 20.51 5.75 37.67
N VAL A 31 21.46 4.81 37.64
CA VAL A 31 22.24 4.44 36.47
C VAL A 31 21.76 3.10 35.92
N GLY A 32 21.40 3.06 34.64
CA GLY A 32 21.15 1.81 33.94
C GLY A 32 22.46 1.07 33.68
N SER A 33 22.64 -0.08 34.32
CA SER A 33 23.82 -0.95 34.15
C SER A 33 23.61 -2.06 33.11
N ASN A 34 22.35 -2.42 32.81
CA ASN A 34 22.01 -3.48 31.86
C ASN A 34 21.15 -2.93 30.72
N ILE A 35 21.78 -2.69 29.56
CA ILE A 35 21.12 -2.08 28.40
C ILE A 35 20.69 -3.17 27.42
N PRO A 36 19.39 -3.30 27.11
CA PRO A 36 18.89 -4.25 26.12
C PRO A 36 19.57 -4.08 24.76
N ALA A 37 19.77 -5.19 24.03
CA ALA A 37 20.46 -5.20 22.73
C ALA A 37 19.82 -4.31 21.65
N GLY A 38 18.52 -3.98 21.78
CA GLY A 38 17.83 -3.05 20.88
C GLY A 38 18.23 -1.59 21.06
N LEU A 39 18.82 -1.21 22.20
CA LEU A 39 19.21 0.16 22.48
C LEU A 39 20.68 0.40 22.15
N THR A 40 20.94 1.44 21.36
CA THR A 40 22.29 1.92 21.08
C THR A 40 22.68 3.00 22.08
N ILE A 41 23.84 2.87 22.71
CA ILE A 41 24.43 3.89 23.59
C ILE A 41 25.00 5.02 22.73
N ASN A 42 24.57 6.25 22.97
CA ASN A 42 24.99 7.43 22.22
C ASN A 42 25.95 8.34 23.01
N ALA A 43 25.90 8.28 24.35
CA ALA A 43 26.78 9.06 25.21
C ALA A 43 27.09 8.32 26.50
N ASN A 44 28.32 8.48 26.99
CA ASN A 44 28.76 7.94 28.26
C ASN A 44 29.63 8.94 29.04
N PHE A 45 29.80 8.67 30.34
CA PHE A 45 30.72 9.39 31.22
C PHE A 45 31.38 8.40 32.18
N ASN A 46 32.70 8.21 32.08
CA ASN A 46 33.44 7.25 32.93
C ASN A 46 32.78 5.87 33.00
N GLY A 47 32.30 5.35 31.86
CA GLY A 47 31.59 4.06 31.78
C GLY A 47 30.10 4.10 32.14
N MET A 48 29.59 5.22 32.66
CA MET A 48 28.16 5.43 32.94
C MET A 48 27.42 5.81 31.66
N VAL A 49 26.28 5.19 31.38
CA VAL A 49 25.49 5.50 30.18
C VAL A 49 24.62 6.72 30.41
N MET A 50 24.78 7.72 29.54
CA MET A 50 24.18 9.05 29.67
C MET A 50 23.13 9.33 28.59
N ALA A 51 23.19 8.64 27.45
CA ALA A 51 22.14 8.69 26.43
C ALA A 51 22.03 7.36 25.69
N VAL A 52 20.80 6.96 25.40
CA VAL A 52 20.46 5.77 24.60
C VAL A 52 19.47 6.13 23.51
N ARG A 53 19.44 5.35 22.42
CA ARG A 53 18.40 5.44 21.40
C ARG A 53 17.91 4.08 20.94
N HIS A 54 16.66 4.03 20.50
CA HIS A 54 16.08 2.91 19.75
C HIS A 54 15.82 3.36 18.31
N ASP A 55 16.51 2.77 17.34
CA ASP A 55 16.41 3.22 15.94
C ASP A 55 15.05 2.92 15.32
N ALA A 56 14.46 1.77 15.63
CA ALA A 56 13.18 1.33 15.06
C ALA A 56 12.00 2.15 15.56
N ASP A 57 11.96 2.40 16.88
CA ASP A 57 10.88 3.14 17.54
C ASP A 57 11.13 4.65 17.58
N ARG A 58 12.30 5.11 17.11
CA ARG A 58 12.70 6.53 17.10
C ARG A 58 12.65 7.19 18.49
N VAL A 59 12.97 6.42 19.53
CA VAL A 59 13.03 6.92 20.91
C VAL A 59 14.47 7.27 21.26
N CYS A 60 14.66 8.41 21.92
CA CYS A 60 15.94 8.81 22.51
C CYS A 60 15.72 9.11 23.99
N GLY A 61 16.57 8.56 24.86
CA GLY A 61 16.55 8.79 26.30
C GLY A 61 17.84 9.45 26.77
N PHE A 62 17.72 10.41 27.68
CA PHE A 62 18.84 11.12 28.29
C PHE A 62 18.80 10.96 29.81
N GLN A 63 19.96 10.72 30.42
CA GLN A 63 20.11 10.68 31.89
C GLN A 63 20.39 12.07 32.49
N PHE A 64 20.37 13.09 31.65
CA PHE A 64 20.51 14.49 32.00
C PHE A 64 19.40 15.27 31.33
N HIS A 65 19.21 16.52 31.75
CA HIS A 65 18.25 17.45 31.16
C HIS A 65 18.95 18.27 30.08
N PRO A 66 18.68 18.03 28.78
CA PRO A 66 19.25 18.84 27.70
C PRO A 66 18.91 20.32 27.87
N GLU A 67 17.73 20.64 28.40
CA GLU A 67 17.25 22.00 28.66
C GLU A 67 17.93 22.72 29.83
N SER A 68 18.77 22.03 30.61
CA SER A 68 19.42 22.63 31.77
C SER A 68 20.41 23.72 31.38
N ILE A 69 20.49 24.78 32.21
CA ILE A 69 21.35 25.96 31.97
C ILE A 69 22.84 25.62 31.86
N LEU A 70 23.28 24.50 32.45
CA LEU A 70 24.67 24.06 32.40
C LEU A 70 24.96 23.12 31.22
N THR A 71 23.96 22.83 30.38
CA THR A 71 24.10 22.08 29.13
C THR A 71 24.23 23.05 27.96
N THR A 72 25.47 23.49 27.69
CA THR A 72 25.76 24.64 26.80
C THR A 72 25.27 24.49 25.36
N GLN A 73 25.10 23.26 24.87
CA GLN A 73 24.54 22.97 23.54
C GLN A 73 23.22 22.17 23.60
N GLY A 74 22.52 22.30 24.73
CA GLY A 74 21.29 21.58 25.04
C GLY A 74 20.15 21.79 24.06
N ALA A 75 19.90 23.06 23.69
CA ALA A 75 18.87 23.42 22.72
C ALA A 75 19.12 22.77 21.35
N ARG A 76 20.39 22.78 20.89
CA ARG A 76 20.79 22.13 19.63
C ARG A 76 20.65 20.62 19.70
N LEU A 77 20.99 20.00 20.83
CA LEU A 77 20.76 18.58 21.05
C LEU A 77 19.27 18.23 20.98
N LEU A 78 18.39 19.03 21.59
CA LEU A 78 16.93 18.82 21.51
C LEU A 78 16.41 18.95 20.09
N GLU A 79 16.81 20.02 19.38
CA GLU A 79 16.44 20.24 17.99
C GLU A 79 16.87 19.07 17.09
N GLN A 80 18.12 18.61 17.21
CA GLN A 80 18.64 17.48 16.44
C GLN A 80 17.95 16.17 16.81
N THR A 81 17.60 15.98 18.08
CA THR A 81 16.85 14.81 18.55
C THR A 81 15.44 14.81 17.98
N LEU A 82 14.77 15.96 17.99
CA LEU A 82 13.44 16.12 17.45
C LEU A 82 13.45 15.90 15.92
N ALA A 83 14.39 16.54 15.20
CA ALA A 83 14.54 16.34 13.76
C ALA A 83 14.77 14.85 13.40
N TRP A 84 15.60 14.15 14.18
CA TRP A 84 15.82 12.72 13.99
C TRP A 84 14.59 11.86 14.32
N ALA A 85 13.89 12.17 15.41
CA ALA A 85 12.70 11.43 15.83
C ALA A 85 11.54 11.63 14.83
N LEU A 86 11.39 12.84 14.29
CA LEU A 86 10.33 13.22 13.35
C LEU A 86 10.64 12.87 11.89
N GLN A 87 11.85 12.43 11.53
CA GLN A 87 12.22 12.06 10.14
C GLN A 87 11.30 10.98 9.50
N LYS A 88 10.48 10.26 10.29
CA LYS A 88 9.50 9.28 9.80
C LYS A 88 8.12 9.89 9.50
N LEU A 89 7.84 11.12 9.91
CA LEU A 89 6.58 11.82 9.65
C LEU A 89 6.50 12.40 8.24
N GLU A 90 7.64 12.64 7.59
CA GLU A 90 7.67 12.86 6.15
C GLU A 90 7.61 11.51 5.44
N HIS A 91 6.40 10.97 5.29
CA HIS A 91 6.15 10.05 4.21
C HIS A 91 6.63 10.72 2.92
N THR A 92 7.59 10.13 2.22
CA THR A 92 7.74 10.38 0.79
C THR A 92 6.40 9.99 0.18
N ASN A 93 5.52 10.97 0.00
CA ASN A 93 4.17 10.74 -0.46
C ASN A 93 4.24 10.49 -1.95
N THR A 94 4.64 9.28 -2.33
CA THR A 94 4.90 8.88 -3.72
C THR A 94 3.68 9.06 -4.62
N LEU A 95 2.47 9.07 -4.03
CA LEU A 95 1.22 9.28 -4.73
C LEU A 95 0.85 10.75 -4.89
N GLN A 96 1.33 11.65 -4.03
CA GLN A 96 0.91 13.04 -4.06
C GLN A 96 1.33 13.76 -5.35
N PRO A 97 2.57 13.62 -5.86
CA PRO A 97 2.93 14.15 -7.17
C PRO A 97 2.04 13.62 -8.30
N ILE A 98 1.63 12.34 -8.24
CA ILE A 98 0.76 11.71 -9.23
C ILE A 98 -0.65 12.32 -9.17
N LEU A 99 -1.20 12.52 -7.98
CA LEU A 99 -2.50 13.16 -7.80
C LEU A 99 -2.47 14.63 -8.24
N GLU A 100 -1.40 15.36 -7.93
CA GLU A 100 -1.23 16.75 -8.36
C GLU A 100 -1.21 16.89 -9.89
N LYS A 101 -0.53 15.98 -10.60
CA LYS A 101 -0.60 15.88 -12.06
C LYS A 101 -2.03 15.69 -12.57
N LEU A 102 -2.77 14.75 -11.98
CA LEU A 102 -4.16 14.50 -12.37
C LEU A 102 -5.05 15.73 -12.13
N TYR A 103 -4.83 16.47 -11.04
CA TYR A 103 -5.59 17.69 -10.74
C TYR A 103 -5.28 18.83 -11.71
N GLN A 104 -4.08 18.84 -12.30
CA GLN A 104 -3.68 19.77 -13.35
C GLN A 104 -4.08 19.31 -14.76
N ALA A 105 -4.87 18.23 -14.87
CA ALA A 105 -5.25 17.60 -16.13
C ALA A 105 -4.03 17.17 -16.97
N GLU A 106 -2.94 16.76 -16.31
CA GLU A 106 -1.80 16.13 -16.97
C GLU A 106 -2.04 14.63 -17.14
N THR A 107 -1.31 14.05 -18.10
CA THR A 107 -1.32 12.61 -18.37
C THR A 107 -0.27 11.91 -17.50
N LEU A 108 -0.60 10.70 -17.07
CA LEU A 108 0.33 9.84 -16.36
C LEU A 108 1.10 8.96 -17.35
N SER A 109 2.34 8.65 -17.01
CA SER A 109 3.06 7.54 -17.60
C SER A 109 2.43 6.20 -17.18
N GLN A 110 2.75 5.13 -17.92
CA GLN A 110 2.32 3.78 -17.57
C GLN A 110 2.76 3.39 -16.15
N GLN A 111 3.97 3.79 -15.75
CA GLN A 111 4.53 3.51 -14.42
C GLN A 111 3.78 4.26 -13.31
N GLU A 112 3.46 5.54 -13.51
CA GLU A 112 2.70 6.33 -12.54
C GLU A 112 1.26 5.81 -12.40
N SER A 113 0.62 5.45 -13.51
CA SER A 113 -0.70 4.81 -13.48
C SER A 113 -0.65 3.48 -12.71
N HIS A 114 0.34 2.63 -13.00
CA HIS A 114 0.56 1.38 -12.28
C HIS A 114 0.73 1.60 -10.76
N GLN A 115 1.54 2.58 -10.36
CA GLN A 115 1.75 2.93 -8.96
C GLN A 115 0.45 3.38 -8.27
N LEU A 116 -0.33 4.26 -8.92
CA LEU A 116 -1.60 4.73 -8.41
C LEU A 116 -2.58 3.56 -8.22
N PHE A 117 -2.82 2.76 -9.26
CA PHE A 117 -3.79 1.68 -9.20
C PHE A 117 -3.35 0.52 -8.29
N SER A 118 -2.04 0.30 -8.12
CA SER A 118 -1.53 -0.64 -7.11
C SER A 118 -1.89 -0.20 -5.69
N ALA A 119 -1.73 1.08 -5.38
CA ALA A 119 -2.12 1.64 -4.08
C ALA A 119 -3.65 1.59 -3.87
N VAL A 120 -4.43 1.82 -4.94
CA VAL A 120 -5.90 1.70 -4.90
C VAL A 120 -6.31 0.28 -4.53
N VAL A 121 -5.75 -0.75 -5.18
CA VAL A 121 -6.09 -2.15 -4.92
C VAL A 121 -5.70 -2.58 -3.50
N ARG A 122 -4.59 -2.06 -2.97
CA ARG A 122 -4.16 -2.30 -1.58
C ARG A 122 -4.97 -1.52 -0.53
N GLY A 123 -5.87 -0.62 -0.95
CA GLY A 123 -6.68 0.19 -0.04
C GLY A 123 -5.88 1.31 0.66
N GLU A 124 -4.78 1.75 0.05
CA GLU A 124 -3.88 2.78 0.59
C GLU A 124 -4.31 4.21 0.18
N VAL A 125 -5.24 4.32 -0.76
CA VAL A 125 -5.77 5.61 -1.27
C VAL A 125 -7.08 5.94 -0.56
N LYS A 126 -7.19 7.18 -0.05
CA LYS A 126 -8.42 7.63 0.60
C LYS A 126 -9.58 7.73 -0.42
N PRO A 127 -10.84 7.50 -0.02
CA PRO A 127 -11.99 7.56 -0.92
C PRO A 127 -12.11 8.89 -1.68
N GLU A 128 -11.79 10.01 -1.02
CA GLU A 128 -11.86 11.34 -1.62
C GLU A 128 -10.79 11.54 -2.70
N GLN A 129 -9.59 11.01 -2.46
CA GLN A 129 -8.48 11.05 -3.43
C GLN A 129 -8.76 10.15 -4.64
N LEU A 130 -9.32 8.97 -4.40
CA LEU A 130 -9.72 8.05 -5.48
C LEU A 130 -10.81 8.68 -6.36
N ALA A 131 -11.84 9.27 -5.75
CA ALA A 131 -12.91 9.95 -6.48
C ALA A 131 -12.35 11.10 -7.33
N ALA A 132 -11.48 11.93 -6.75
CA ALA A 132 -10.85 13.04 -7.47
C ALA A 132 -9.99 12.53 -8.65
N ALA A 133 -9.16 11.51 -8.43
CA ALA A 133 -8.34 10.93 -9.49
C ALA A 133 -9.18 10.39 -10.65
N LEU A 134 -10.23 9.61 -10.36
CA LEU A 134 -11.10 9.03 -11.39
C LEU A 134 -11.88 10.10 -12.16
N VAL A 135 -12.38 11.14 -11.48
CA VAL A 135 -13.07 12.26 -12.13
C VAL A 135 -12.11 13.05 -13.01
N SER A 136 -10.91 13.37 -12.53
CA SER A 136 -9.87 14.05 -13.31
C SER A 136 -9.52 13.28 -14.59
N MET A 137 -9.30 11.97 -14.47
CA MET A 137 -9.01 11.10 -15.62
C MET A 137 -10.19 11.06 -16.60
N LYS A 138 -11.43 10.94 -16.09
CA LYS A 138 -12.63 10.87 -16.92
C LYS A 138 -12.91 12.15 -17.69
N VAL A 139 -12.76 13.31 -17.04
CA VAL A 139 -13.00 14.63 -17.63
C VAL A 139 -11.95 14.94 -18.69
N ARG A 140 -10.69 14.63 -18.42
CA ARG A 140 -9.59 14.78 -19.39
C ARG A 140 -9.69 13.80 -20.56
N GLY A 141 -10.11 12.56 -20.27
CA GLY A 141 -9.98 11.41 -21.15
C GLY A 141 -8.71 10.61 -20.83
N GLU A 142 -8.90 9.31 -20.58
CA GLU A 142 -7.85 8.37 -20.24
C GLU A 142 -6.98 8.04 -21.46
N GLN A 143 -5.67 7.99 -21.27
CA GLN A 143 -4.72 7.64 -22.33
C GLN A 143 -4.39 6.13 -22.34
N PRO A 144 -4.03 5.54 -23.50
CA PRO A 144 -3.73 4.11 -23.60
C PRO A 144 -2.68 3.61 -22.59
N GLN A 145 -1.61 4.38 -22.36
CA GLN A 145 -0.58 4.02 -21.38
C GLN A 145 -1.10 4.00 -19.93
N GLU A 146 -2.09 4.84 -19.62
CA GLU A 146 -2.70 4.90 -18.30
C GLU A 146 -3.58 3.69 -18.08
N ILE A 147 -4.38 3.33 -19.09
CA ILE A 147 -5.22 2.11 -19.08
C ILE A 147 -4.33 0.86 -18.94
N ALA A 148 -3.23 0.79 -19.69
CA ALA A 148 -2.28 -0.32 -19.60
C ALA A 148 -1.65 -0.43 -18.20
N GLY A 149 -1.22 0.68 -17.60
CA GLY A 149 -0.66 0.70 -16.24
C GLY A 149 -1.67 0.23 -15.19
N ALA A 150 -2.92 0.70 -15.28
CA ALA A 150 -4.00 0.29 -14.40
C ALA A 150 -4.32 -1.21 -14.55
N ALA A 151 -4.41 -1.70 -15.79
CA ALA A 151 -4.67 -3.11 -16.08
C ALA A 151 -3.56 -4.02 -15.52
N THR A 152 -2.28 -3.65 -15.70
CA THR A 152 -1.16 -4.40 -15.12
C THR A 152 -1.24 -4.45 -13.60
N ALA A 153 -1.52 -3.32 -12.93
CA ALA A 153 -1.65 -3.28 -11.48
C ALA A 153 -2.79 -4.18 -10.97
N LEU A 154 -3.92 -4.22 -11.68
CA LEU A 154 -5.03 -5.10 -11.36
C LEU A 154 -4.68 -6.58 -11.56
N LEU A 155 -3.97 -6.92 -12.65
CA LEU A 155 -3.56 -8.29 -12.95
C LEU A 155 -2.56 -8.83 -11.93
N GLU A 156 -1.60 -8.02 -11.47
CA GLU A 156 -0.62 -8.42 -10.46
C GLU A 156 -1.23 -8.68 -9.08
N ASN A 157 -2.40 -8.09 -8.80
CA ASN A 157 -3.14 -8.29 -7.56
C ASN A 157 -4.33 -9.26 -7.73
N ALA A 158 -4.52 -9.82 -8.92
CA ALA A 158 -5.53 -10.84 -9.16
C ALA A 158 -5.09 -12.20 -8.59
N ALA A 159 -6.05 -13.06 -8.27
CA ALA A 159 -5.74 -14.44 -7.93
C ALA A 159 -5.04 -15.13 -9.14
N PRO A 160 -4.01 -15.97 -8.90
CA PRO A 160 -3.35 -16.66 -9.98
C PRO A 160 -4.31 -17.63 -10.69
N PHE A 161 -4.17 -17.71 -12.01
CA PHE A 161 -4.87 -18.69 -12.83
C PHE A 161 -3.83 -19.45 -13.66
N PRO A 162 -3.81 -20.80 -13.61
CA PRO A 162 -2.85 -21.59 -14.38
C PRO A 162 -3.12 -21.40 -15.87
N ARG A 163 -2.22 -20.67 -16.54
CA ARG A 163 -2.35 -20.38 -17.97
C ARG A 163 -2.07 -21.65 -18.77
N PRO A 164 -3.00 -22.11 -19.62
CA PRO A 164 -2.73 -23.23 -20.52
C PRO A 164 -1.77 -22.84 -21.65
N ASP A 165 -1.01 -23.82 -22.15
CA ASP A 165 -0.04 -23.63 -23.24
C ASP A 165 -0.67 -23.61 -24.64
N TYR A 166 -1.94 -23.99 -24.77
CA TYR A 166 -2.68 -23.96 -26.03
C TYR A 166 -3.28 -22.58 -26.31
N LEU A 167 -3.61 -22.31 -27.59
CA LEU A 167 -4.32 -21.09 -27.98
C LEU A 167 -5.76 -21.09 -27.43
N PHE A 168 -6.13 -19.98 -26.80
CA PHE A 168 -7.48 -19.70 -26.35
C PHE A 168 -7.78 -18.21 -26.51
N ALA A 169 -9.06 -17.85 -26.45
CA ALA A 169 -9.51 -16.47 -26.56
C ALA A 169 -10.50 -16.09 -25.44
N ASP A 170 -10.68 -14.79 -25.25
CA ASP A 170 -11.76 -14.21 -24.44
C ASP A 170 -12.72 -13.45 -25.35
N ILE A 171 -14.01 -13.44 -25.02
CA ILE A 171 -15.05 -12.71 -25.75
C ILE A 171 -15.82 -11.89 -24.74
N VAL A 172 -15.44 -10.62 -24.59
CA VAL A 172 -15.95 -9.72 -23.53
C VAL A 172 -16.26 -8.33 -24.07
N GLY A 173 -17.04 -7.58 -23.28
CA GLY A 173 -17.31 -6.17 -23.53
C GLY A 173 -17.25 -5.40 -22.21
N THR A 174 -17.05 -4.10 -22.30
CA THR A 174 -17.03 -3.18 -21.15
C THR A 174 -18.37 -3.12 -20.42
N GLY A 175 -19.48 -3.40 -21.13
CA GLY A 175 -20.83 -3.26 -20.62
C GLY A 175 -21.23 -1.79 -20.44
N GLY A 176 -22.46 -1.54 -20.00
CA GLY A 176 -22.95 -0.19 -19.70
C GLY A 176 -23.18 0.71 -20.92
N ASP A 177 -23.32 0.14 -22.11
CA ASP A 177 -23.64 0.83 -23.36
C ASP A 177 -25.10 1.32 -23.45
N GLY A 178 -25.93 1.02 -22.43
CA GLY A 178 -27.35 1.38 -22.36
C GLY A 178 -28.22 0.64 -23.38
N SER A 179 -27.67 -0.31 -24.14
CA SER A 179 -28.37 -0.97 -25.24
C SER A 179 -29.42 -1.97 -24.77
N ASN A 180 -29.42 -2.33 -23.47
CA ASN A 180 -30.22 -3.43 -22.91
C ASN A 180 -30.15 -4.71 -23.76
N SER A 181 -29.03 -4.91 -24.45
CA SER A 181 -28.81 -6.09 -25.27
C SER A 181 -28.79 -7.34 -24.40
N ILE A 182 -29.15 -8.47 -25.01
CA ILE A 182 -28.93 -9.79 -24.40
C ILE A 182 -27.43 -9.98 -24.16
N ASN A 183 -27.03 -11.00 -23.39
CA ASN A 183 -25.61 -11.30 -23.16
C ASN A 183 -24.93 -11.90 -24.44
N ILE A 184 -24.80 -11.09 -25.50
CA ILE A 184 -24.28 -11.46 -26.84
C ILE A 184 -22.90 -12.10 -26.70
N SER A 185 -21.93 -11.33 -26.17
CA SER A 185 -21.07 -11.74 -25.06
C SER A 185 -20.87 -13.25 -24.83
N THR A 186 -21.76 -13.72 -23.97
CA THR A 186 -21.81 -15.07 -23.42
C THR A 186 -22.31 -16.07 -24.46
N ALA A 187 -23.33 -15.72 -25.24
CA ALA A 187 -23.86 -16.59 -26.29
C ALA A 187 -22.79 -16.90 -27.36
N SER A 188 -22.06 -15.87 -27.81
CA SER A 188 -20.95 -16.02 -28.76
C SER A 188 -19.83 -16.90 -28.23
N ALA A 189 -19.53 -16.83 -26.93
CA ALA A 189 -18.54 -17.71 -26.29
C ALA A 189 -18.95 -19.19 -26.35
N PHE A 190 -20.23 -19.51 -26.10
CA PHE A 190 -20.73 -20.87 -26.24
C PHE A 190 -20.70 -21.37 -27.68
N VAL A 191 -21.11 -20.54 -28.64
CA VAL A 191 -21.08 -20.89 -30.07
C VAL A 191 -19.64 -21.17 -30.53
N ALA A 192 -18.69 -20.28 -30.20
CA ALA A 192 -17.28 -20.48 -30.52
C ALA A 192 -16.72 -21.78 -29.91
N ALA A 193 -17.07 -22.07 -28.66
CA ALA A 193 -16.67 -23.31 -27.98
C ALA A 193 -17.29 -24.56 -28.63
N ALA A 194 -18.55 -24.49 -29.08
CA ALA A 194 -19.21 -25.57 -29.81
C ALA A 194 -18.55 -25.84 -31.17
N CYS A 195 -18.00 -24.81 -31.82
CA CYS A 195 -17.20 -24.93 -33.05
C CYS A 195 -15.78 -25.45 -32.81
N GLY A 196 -15.40 -25.78 -31.57
CA GLY A 196 -14.10 -26.37 -31.23
C GLY A 196 -13.02 -25.38 -30.78
N LEU A 197 -13.33 -24.09 -30.70
CA LEU A 197 -12.39 -23.08 -30.19
C LEU A 197 -12.31 -23.15 -28.65
N LYS A 198 -11.14 -22.89 -28.08
CA LYS A 198 -10.98 -22.79 -26.62
C LYS A 198 -11.28 -21.36 -26.18
N VAL A 199 -12.30 -21.21 -25.32
CA VAL A 199 -12.72 -19.89 -24.81
C VAL A 199 -12.57 -19.87 -23.29
N ALA A 200 -11.80 -18.91 -22.79
CA ALA A 200 -11.71 -18.56 -21.38
C ALA A 200 -12.39 -17.20 -21.22
N LYS A 201 -13.67 -17.22 -20.82
CA LYS A 201 -14.48 -16.02 -20.76
C LYS A 201 -14.33 -15.33 -19.41
N HIS A 202 -13.94 -14.07 -19.42
CA HIS A 202 -14.04 -13.22 -18.24
C HIS A 202 -15.49 -12.73 -18.07
N GLY A 203 -15.99 -12.80 -16.83
CA GLY A 203 -17.36 -12.42 -16.50
C GLY A 203 -17.41 -11.53 -15.28
N ASN A 204 -18.38 -10.61 -15.28
CA ASN A 204 -18.72 -9.83 -14.11
C ASN A 204 -20.22 -9.90 -13.83
N ARG A 205 -20.60 -9.71 -12.57
CA ARG A 205 -22.00 -9.49 -12.19
C ARG A 205 -22.45 -8.11 -12.65
N SER A 206 -23.72 -7.96 -12.97
CA SER A 206 -24.22 -6.66 -13.41
C SER A 206 -24.16 -5.62 -12.29
N VAL A 207 -23.79 -4.39 -12.66
CA VAL A 207 -23.92 -3.18 -11.84
C VAL A 207 -24.94 -2.18 -12.42
N SER A 208 -25.40 -2.36 -13.67
CA SER A 208 -26.27 -1.39 -14.38
C SER A 208 -27.28 -2.00 -15.38
N SER A 209 -27.09 -3.23 -15.85
CA SER A 209 -28.06 -3.95 -16.72
C SER A 209 -28.98 -4.88 -15.90
N LYS A 210 -30.09 -5.33 -16.50
CA LYS A 210 -31.02 -6.28 -15.87
C LYS A 210 -30.39 -7.65 -15.56
N SER A 211 -29.32 -8.05 -16.25
CA SER A 211 -28.57 -9.29 -16.00
C SER A 211 -27.14 -9.22 -16.58
N GLY A 212 -26.13 -9.50 -15.75
CA GLY A 212 -24.73 -9.59 -16.14
C GLY A 212 -24.39 -10.94 -16.77
N SER A 213 -23.18 -11.08 -17.32
CA SER A 213 -22.74 -12.36 -17.88
C SER A 213 -22.67 -13.43 -16.80
N SER A 214 -22.15 -13.09 -15.61
CA SER A 214 -22.13 -14.00 -14.46
C SER A 214 -23.54 -14.38 -13.98
N ASP A 215 -24.49 -13.43 -13.97
CA ASP A 215 -25.86 -13.70 -13.51
C ASP A 215 -26.57 -14.70 -14.44
N LEU A 216 -26.35 -14.60 -15.75
CA LEU A 216 -26.86 -15.56 -16.74
C LEU A 216 -26.24 -16.95 -16.56
N LEU A 217 -24.92 -17.03 -16.36
CA LEU A 217 -24.24 -18.32 -16.16
C LEU A 217 -24.68 -19.00 -14.86
N ALA A 218 -24.87 -18.24 -13.77
CA ALA A 218 -25.42 -18.74 -12.51
C ALA A 218 -26.85 -19.28 -12.69
N ALA A 219 -27.70 -18.58 -13.47
CA ALA A 219 -29.05 -19.05 -13.77
C ALA A 219 -29.06 -20.37 -14.57
N PHE A 220 -28.02 -20.63 -15.36
CA PHE A 220 -27.79 -21.92 -16.03
C PHE A 220 -27.15 -22.99 -15.13
N GLY A 221 -27.00 -22.73 -13.83
CA GLY A 221 -26.44 -23.69 -12.87
C GLY A 221 -24.93 -23.85 -12.95
N ILE A 222 -24.22 -22.95 -13.62
CA ILE A 222 -22.76 -22.98 -13.67
C ILE A 222 -22.22 -22.45 -12.34
N ASN A 223 -21.37 -23.26 -11.71
CA ASN A 223 -20.66 -22.83 -10.51
C ASN A 223 -19.66 -21.71 -10.88
N LEU A 224 -19.88 -20.51 -10.36
CA LEU A 224 -19.00 -19.35 -10.59
C LEU A 224 -17.82 -19.31 -9.62
N ASP A 225 -17.91 -20.04 -8.51
CA ASP A 225 -16.89 -20.11 -7.46
C ASP A 225 -15.97 -21.33 -7.66
N MET A 226 -15.85 -21.81 -8.90
CA MET A 226 -14.92 -22.89 -9.23
C MET A 226 -13.48 -22.44 -8.97
N ASN A 227 -12.74 -23.26 -8.21
CA ASN A 227 -11.32 -23.01 -7.97
C ASN A 227 -10.53 -23.15 -9.28
N ALA A 228 -9.54 -22.27 -9.46
CA ALA A 228 -8.70 -22.21 -10.65
C ALA A 228 -7.89 -23.50 -10.92
N ASP A 229 -7.75 -24.37 -9.90
CA ASP A 229 -6.99 -25.63 -9.97
C ASP A 229 -7.68 -26.74 -10.78
N ASN A 230 -9.00 -26.69 -10.99
CA ASN A 230 -9.73 -27.72 -11.76
C ASN A 230 -10.62 -27.13 -12.85
N PRO A 231 -10.02 -26.58 -13.92
CA PRO A 231 -10.79 -25.87 -14.93
C PRO A 231 -11.29 -26.86 -16.01
N ALA A 232 -12.59 -26.80 -16.33
CA ALA A 232 -13.24 -27.74 -17.25
C ALA A 232 -12.64 -27.70 -18.68
N PRO A 233 -12.61 -28.83 -19.43
CA PRO A 233 -11.77 -28.99 -20.63
C PRO A 233 -12.21 -28.25 -21.90
N ARG A 234 -13.33 -27.49 -21.90
CA ARG A 234 -13.90 -26.89 -23.13
C ARG A 234 -14.39 -25.46 -23.01
N LEU A 235 -14.93 -25.05 -21.88
CA LEU A 235 -15.30 -23.66 -21.59
C LEU A 235 -14.92 -23.34 -20.15
N MET A 236 -14.01 -22.39 -19.98
CA MET A 236 -13.66 -21.87 -18.66
C MET A 236 -14.38 -20.54 -18.50
N SER A 237 -15.33 -20.49 -17.57
CA SER A 237 -15.90 -19.25 -17.07
C SER A 237 -15.11 -18.88 -15.82
N TRP A 238 -14.36 -17.79 -15.88
CA TRP A 238 -13.71 -17.24 -14.69
C TRP A 238 -14.42 -15.93 -14.33
N ALA A 239 -15.09 -15.94 -13.17
CA ALA A 239 -15.55 -14.70 -12.57
C ALA A 239 -14.30 -14.04 -11.98
N SER A 240 -13.86 -12.93 -12.57
CA SER A 240 -12.97 -12.06 -11.82
C SER A 240 -13.73 -11.58 -10.61
N ALA A 241 -13.15 -11.80 -9.43
CA ALA A 241 -13.61 -11.14 -8.22
C ALA A 241 -13.44 -9.64 -8.43
N SER A 242 -14.43 -8.98 -9.04
CA SER A 242 -14.56 -7.54 -8.94
C SER A 242 -14.71 -7.23 -7.46
N CYS A 243 -13.79 -6.40 -6.95
CA CYS A 243 -13.77 -5.90 -5.59
C CYS A 243 -15.02 -5.02 -5.33
N SER A 244 -16.19 -5.64 -5.26
CA SER A 244 -17.42 -5.04 -4.78
C SER A 244 -17.47 -5.30 -3.29
N ARG A 245 -16.86 -4.39 -2.51
CA ARG A 245 -17.15 -4.27 -1.07
C ARG A 245 -18.65 -3.98 -0.92
N ARG A 246 -19.44 -5.02 -0.68
CA ARG A 246 -20.73 -4.92 0.01
C ARG A 246 -20.69 -5.80 1.25
N SER A 247 -19.90 -5.38 2.23
CA SER A 247 -20.21 -5.67 3.63
C SER A 247 -20.13 -4.35 4.39
N THR A 248 -21.30 -3.79 4.67
CA THR A 248 -21.50 -2.67 5.59
C THR A 248 -21.33 -3.17 7.02
N THR A 249 -20.09 -3.45 7.44
CA THR A 249 -19.70 -3.56 8.84
C THR A 249 -18.22 -3.21 8.97
N PRO A 250 -17.82 -2.30 9.86
CA PRO A 250 -16.41 -2.03 10.10
C PRO A 250 -15.83 -3.20 10.91
N VAL A 251 -14.61 -3.63 10.56
CA VAL A 251 -13.58 -4.28 11.41
C VAL A 251 -12.78 -5.33 10.59
N SER A 252 -11.47 -5.10 10.62
CA SER A 252 -10.32 -5.99 10.39
C SER A 252 -10.16 -6.76 9.06
N ALA A 253 -8.99 -6.52 8.46
CA ALA A 253 -8.37 -7.38 7.46
C ALA A 253 -8.21 -8.81 7.99
N THR A 254 -9.13 -9.71 7.63
CA THR A 254 -8.99 -11.14 7.92
C THR A 254 -9.61 -11.99 6.80
N ARG A 255 -8.72 -12.60 6.00
CA ARG A 255 -8.87 -13.87 5.24
C ARG A 255 -10.25 -14.23 4.67
N CYS A 256 -10.35 -14.23 3.34
CA CYS A 256 -11.19 -15.20 2.63
C CYS A 256 -10.65 -16.61 2.88
N ARG A 257 -11.18 -17.31 3.90
CA ARG A 257 -11.13 -18.77 3.99
C ARG A 257 -12.51 -19.30 3.61
N SER A 258 -12.49 -20.32 2.77
CA SER A 258 -13.60 -21.21 2.48
C SER A 258 -14.24 -21.70 3.78
N VAL A 259 -15.56 -21.56 3.88
CA VAL A 259 -16.37 -22.37 4.79
C VAL A 259 -17.20 -23.29 3.91
N SER A 260 -16.69 -24.50 3.74
CA SER A 260 -17.44 -25.67 3.29
C SER A 260 -18.55 -25.97 4.29
N SER A 261 -19.77 -26.14 3.78
CA SER A 261 -20.79 -27.01 4.40
C SER A 261 -20.95 -28.23 3.50
#